data_AF-A0A6I7QYN6-F1
#
_entry.id   AF-A0A6I7QYN6-F1
#
_cell.length_a   1.000
_cell.length_b   1.000
_cell.length_c   1.000
_cell.angle_alpha   90.00
_cell.angle_beta   90.00
_cell.angle_gamma   90.00
#
_symmetry.space_group_name_H-M   'P 1'
#
loop_
_entity.id
_entity.type
_entity.pdbx_description
1 polymer ?
#
loop_
_entity_poly.entity_id
_entity_poly.type
_entity_poly.pdbx_seq_one_letter_code
_entity_poly.pdbx_strand_id
1 'polypeptide(L)'
;MAQEGVLSMLRETLDDLVLAPAGTPADRIILDMAKEEKGFILSNDMFRDWRRRSSWCKRNIHRLRVPLISRADVEEAFSFGEPGVELRSPPPKGTMQLDGTLREA
;
A
#
# COMPACT_ATOMS: atom_id res chain seq x y z
N MET A 1 -20.65 6.92 19.63
CA MET A 1 -21.17 5.58 19.95
C MET A 1 -20.88 4.53 18.86
N ALA A 2 -21.12 4.78 17.56
CA ALA A 2 -20.85 3.78 16.51
C ALA A 2 -19.34 3.46 16.28
N GLN A 3 -18.45 4.44 16.49
CA GLN A 3 -16.99 4.25 16.26
C GLN A 3 -16.33 3.38 17.33
N GLU A 4 -16.86 3.35 18.56
CA GLU A 4 -16.26 2.61 19.68
C GLU A 4 -16.45 1.11 19.54
N GLY A 5 -17.63 0.67 19.08
CA GLY A 5 -17.92 -0.73 18.81
C GLY A 5 -17.06 -1.32 17.68
N VAL A 6 -16.86 -0.55 16.60
CA VAL A 6 -16.01 -0.99 15.47
C VAL A 6 -14.55 -1.13 15.90
N LEU A 7 -14.04 -0.19 16.69
CA LEU A 7 -12.66 -0.27 17.19
C LEU A 7 -12.45 -1.45 18.14
N SER A 8 -13.44 -1.78 18.99
CA SER A 8 -13.37 -2.98 19.84
C SER A 8 -13.28 -4.25 18.99
N MET A 9 -14.18 -4.39 18.01
CA MET A 9 -14.20 -5.54 17.10
C MET A 9 -12.87 -5.68 16.33
N LEU A 10 -12.32 -4.58 15.81
CA LEU A 10 -11.04 -4.60 15.11
C LEU A 10 -9.89 -5.02 16.01
N ARG A 11 -9.85 -4.56 17.26
CA ARG A 11 -8.82 -4.98 18.24
C ARG A 11 -8.90 -6.46 18.61
N GLU A 12 -10.11 -7.02 18.59
CA GLU A 12 -10.32 -8.44 18.86
C GLU A 12 -9.97 -9.33 17.67
N THR A 13 -9.99 -8.77 16.45
CA THR A 13 -9.82 -9.54 15.20
C THR A 13 -8.42 -9.41 14.60
N LEU A 14 -7.72 -8.30 14.85
CA LEU A 14 -6.40 -8.02 14.29
C LEU A 14 -5.30 -8.31 15.31
N ASP A 15 -4.28 -9.06 14.89
CA ASP A 15 -3.10 -9.34 15.72
C ASP A 15 -2.30 -8.07 16.04
N ASP A 16 -2.26 -7.11 15.09
CA ASP A 16 -1.60 -5.83 15.27
C ASP A 16 -2.49 -4.69 14.75
N LEU A 17 -2.79 -3.74 15.63
CA LEU A 17 -3.57 -2.55 15.33
C LEU A 17 -2.90 -1.32 15.94
N VAL A 18 -2.32 -0.49 15.07
CA VAL A 18 -1.75 0.80 15.45
C VAL A 18 -2.77 1.91 15.24
N LEU A 19 -3.12 2.61 16.32
CA LEU A 19 -3.98 3.80 16.25
C LEU A 19 -3.13 5.05 16.07
N ALA A 20 -3.44 5.83 15.03
CA ALA A 20 -2.81 7.13 14.82
C ALA A 20 -3.21 8.09 15.95
N PRO A 21 -2.25 8.79 16.61
CA PRO A 21 -2.59 9.79 17.61
C PRO A 21 -3.43 10.92 17.01
N ALA A 22 -4.26 11.54 17.84
CA ALA A 22 -5.08 12.68 17.43
C ALA A 22 -4.21 13.80 16.82
N GLY A 23 -4.65 14.34 15.68
CA GLY A 23 -3.90 15.36 14.93
C GLY A 23 -2.75 14.82 14.07
N THR A 24 -2.48 13.50 14.10
CA THR A 24 -1.49 12.87 13.22
C THR A 24 -2.17 12.21 12.02
N PRO A 25 -1.79 12.55 10.78
CA PRO A 25 -2.30 11.83 9.61
C PRO A 25 -1.86 10.37 9.62
N ALA A 26 -2.80 9.44 9.46
CA ALA A 26 -2.50 8.00 9.41
C ALA A 26 -1.50 7.65 8.31
N ASP A 27 -1.59 8.30 7.15
CA ASP A 27 -0.62 8.18 6.05
C ASP A 27 0.82 8.33 6.52
N ARG A 28 1.09 9.25 7.43
CA ARG A 28 2.44 9.49 7.92
C ARG A 28 2.99 8.25 8.61
N ILE A 29 2.19 7.66 9.49
CA ILE A 29 2.57 6.46 10.24
C ILE A 29 2.78 5.28 9.29
N ILE A 30 1.87 5.08 8.34
CA ILE A 30 1.98 4.03 7.32
C ILE A 30 3.29 4.17 6.52
N LEU A 31 3.62 5.39 6.10
CA LEU A 31 4.80 5.69 5.29
C LEU A 31 6.10 5.54 6.09
N ASP A 32 6.11 5.99 7.34
CA ASP A 32 7.27 5.90 8.22
C ASP A 32 7.55 4.42 8.58
N MET A 33 6.52 3.64 8.95
CA MET A 33 6.66 2.20 9.19
C MET A 33 7.14 1.45 7.95
N ALA A 34 6.53 1.68 6.79
CA ALA A 34 6.96 1.03 5.55
C ALA A 34 8.42 1.35 5.18
N LYS A 35 8.89 2.55 5.54
CA LYS A 35 10.28 2.96 5.34
C LYS A 35 11.24 2.29 6.31
N GLU A 36 10.89 2.24 7.59
CA GLU A 36 11.72 1.69 8.66
C GLU A 36 11.83 0.17 8.58
N GLU A 37 10.70 -0.50 8.36
CA GLU A 37 10.59 -1.96 8.29
C GLU A 37 10.87 -2.51 6.89
N LYS A 38 11.04 -1.63 5.89
CA LYS A 38 11.18 -1.98 4.47
C LYS A 38 10.00 -2.81 3.94
N GLY A 39 8.80 -2.52 4.44
CA GLY A 39 7.56 -3.23 4.13
C GLY A 39 6.84 -2.74 2.86
N PHE A 40 5.87 -3.54 2.41
CA PHE A 40 4.90 -3.13 1.38
C PHE A 40 3.72 -2.38 2.01
N ILE A 41 3.12 -1.47 1.24
CA ILE A 41 1.95 -0.69 1.64
C ILE A 41 0.74 -1.20 0.88
N LEU A 42 -0.22 -1.79 1.58
CA LEU A 42 -1.50 -2.17 1.00
C LEU A 42 -2.45 -0.98 1.03
N SER A 43 -2.63 -0.31 -0.10
CA SER A 43 -3.54 0.84 -0.20
C SER A 43 -3.89 1.15 -1.66
N ASN A 44 -5.13 1.59 -1.87
CA ASN A 44 -5.55 2.15 -3.15
C ASN A 44 -5.10 3.61 -3.34
N ASP A 45 -4.68 4.29 -2.27
CA ASP A 45 -4.12 5.64 -2.36
C ASP A 45 -2.68 5.62 -2.88
N MET A 46 -2.37 6.61 -3.72
CA MET A 46 -1.05 6.87 -4.26
C MET A 46 -0.24 7.85 -3.41
N PHE A 47 -0.77 8.32 -2.28
CA PHE A 47 -0.13 9.25 -1.34
C PHE A 47 0.42 10.48 -2.06
N ARG A 48 -0.36 11.07 -2.97
CA ARG A 48 0.11 12.07 -3.94
C ARG A 48 0.73 13.30 -3.25
N ASP A 49 0.14 13.74 -2.15
CA ASP A 49 0.63 14.91 -1.40
C ASP A 49 1.95 14.60 -0.69
N TRP A 50 2.07 13.40 -0.11
CA TRP A 50 3.33 12.93 0.49
C TRP A 50 4.43 12.74 -0.55
N ARG A 51 4.11 12.29 -1.76
CA ARG A 51 5.05 12.21 -2.88
C ARG A 51 5.57 13.58 -3.35
N ARG A 52 4.79 14.65 -3.18
CA ARG A 52 5.25 16.02 -3.45
C ARG A 52 6.18 16.54 -2.36
N ARG A 53 5.93 16.14 -1.11
CA ARG A 53 6.65 16.64 0.08
C ARG A 53 7.90 15.84 0.44
N SER A 54 8.01 14.58 -0.01
CA SER A 54 9.10 13.67 0.35
C SER A 54 9.74 13.01 -0.86
N SER A 55 11.06 13.17 -1.00
CA SER A 55 11.85 12.53 -2.05
C SER A 55 11.90 11.01 -1.91
N TRP A 56 11.77 10.49 -0.69
CA TRP A 56 11.66 9.06 -0.45
C TRP A 56 10.31 8.54 -0.98
N CYS A 57 9.21 9.22 -0.62
CA CYS A 57 7.88 8.83 -1.12
C CYS A 57 7.81 8.89 -2.65
N LYS A 58 8.33 9.97 -3.25
CA LYS A 58 8.36 10.15 -4.70
C LYS A 58 9.01 8.97 -5.43
N ARG A 59 10.09 8.41 -4.86
CA ARG A 59 10.88 7.32 -5.47
C ARG A 59 10.33 5.93 -5.18
N ASN A 60 9.72 5.71 -4.02
CA ASN A 60 9.44 4.37 -3.54
C ASN A 60 7.96 3.97 -3.61
N ILE A 61 7.02 4.92 -3.56
CA ILE A 61 5.59 4.57 -3.40
C ILE A 61 5.05 3.70 -4.54
N HIS A 62 5.42 3.98 -5.79
CA HIS A 62 5.01 3.13 -6.92
C HIS A 62 5.49 1.69 -6.85
N ARG A 63 6.57 1.43 -6.10
CA ARG A 63 7.17 0.09 -5.97
C ARG A 63 6.67 -0.63 -4.73
N LEU A 64 6.48 0.11 -3.63
CA LEU A 64 6.09 -0.46 -2.35
C LEU A 64 4.57 -0.60 -2.22
N ARG A 65 3.79 0.16 -2.99
CA ARG A 65 2.33 0.18 -2.85
C ARG A 65 1.65 -0.90 -3.69
N VAL A 66 0.94 -1.78 -3.01
CA VAL A 66 0.10 -2.84 -3.59
C VAL A 66 -1.37 -2.36 -3.58
N PRO A 67 -2.04 -2.25 -4.75
CA PRO A 67 -3.47 -1.95 -4.80
C PRO A 67 -4.31 -3.13 -4.34
N LEU A 68 -5.46 -2.83 -3.75
CA LEU A 68 -6.54 -3.79 -3.58
C LEU A 68 -7.42 -3.78 -4.83
N ILE A 69 -7.49 -4.92 -5.52
CA ILE A 69 -8.35 -5.11 -6.69
C ILE A 69 -9.53 -5.97 -6.25
N SER A 70 -10.73 -5.41 -6.26
CA SER A 70 -11.94 -6.22 -6.13
C SER A 70 -12.18 -6.97 -7.44
N ARG A 71 -12.33 -8.29 -7.34
CA ARG A 71 -12.63 -9.17 -8.46
C ARG A 71 -14.03 -9.74 -8.25
N ALA A 72 -14.93 -9.45 -9.19
CA ALA A 72 -16.33 -9.87 -9.11
C ALA A 72 -16.52 -11.39 -9.26
N ASP A 73 -15.49 -12.08 -9.74
CA ASP A 73 -15.41 -13.53 -9.97
C ASP A 73 -14.81 -14.31 -8.80
N VAL A 74 -14.44 -13.65 -7.70
CA VAL A 74 -13.85 -14.28 -6.51
C VAL A 74 -14.81 -14.06 -5.34
N GLU A 75 -15.55 -15.11 -4.96
CA GLU A 75 -16.42 -15.10 -3.76
C GLU A 75 -15.61 -15.08 -2.46
N GLU A 76 -14.34 -15.48 -2.50
CA GLU A 76 -13.49 -15.51 -1.33
C GLU A 76 -12.83 -14.15 -1.06
N ALA A 77 -13.14 -13.63 0.13
CA ALA A 77 -12.46 -12.52 0.74
C ALA A 77 -10.94 -12.70 0.65
N PHE A 78 -10.23 -11.60 0.38
CA PHE A 78 -8.78 -11.49 0.52
C PHE A 78 -8.32 -12.23 1.79
N SER A 79 -7.65 -13.37 1.65
CA SER A 79 -7.05 -14.10 2.77
C SER A 79 -5.55 -13.83 2.82
N PHE A 80 -5.05 -13.54 4.02
CA PHE A 80 -3.61 -13.59 4.29
C PHE A 80 -3.27 -15.02 4.69
N GLY A 81 -2.39 -15.70 3.94
CA GLY A 81 -1.79 -16.96 4.40
C GLY A 81 -1.64 -18.10 3.40
N GLU A 82 -2.19 -18.00 2.18
CA GLU A 82 -1.92 -19.02 1.15
C GLU A 82 -0.87 -18.56 0.12
N PRO A 83 0.10 -19.41 -0.27
CA PRO A 83 1.14 -19.06 -1.21
C PRO A 83 0.57 -19.00 -2.63
N GLY A 84 0.01 -17.86 -3.01
CA GLY A 84 -0.57 -17.68 -4.34
C GLY A 84 -0.69 -16.23 -4.84
N VAL A 85 -0.31 -15.23 -4.04
CA VAL A 85 -0.33 -13.83 -4.47
C VAL A 85 1.00 -13.49 -5.13
N GLU A 86 1.06 -13.59 -6.46
CA GLU A 86 2.18 -13.04 -7.23
C GLU A 86 2.16 -11.52 -7.12
N LEU A 87 3.15 -10.98 -6.41
CA LEU A 87 3.52 -9.57 -6.49
C LEU A 87 3.79 -9.25 -7.95
N ARG A 88 2.97 -8.40 -8.58
CA ARG A 88 3.30 -7.89 -9.91
C ARG A 88 4.66 -7.20 -9.82
N SER A 89 5.64 -7.72 -10.57
CA SER A 89 6.95 -7.10 -10.71
C SER A 89 6.77 -5.61 -11.02
N PRO A 90 7.50 -4.71 -10.33
CA PRO A 90 7.46 -3.29 -10.66
C PRO A 90 7.80 -3.13 -12.16
N PRO A 91 7.16 -2.20 -12.88
CA PRO A 91 7.42 -2.02 -14.29
C PRO A 91 8.93 -1.80 -14.51
N PRO A 92 9.55 -2.49 -15.48
CA PRO A 92 10.98 -2.38 -15.71
C PRO A 92 11.37 -0.92 -15.99
N LYS A 93 12.58 -0.53 -15.56
CA LYS A 93 13.13 0.80 -15.85
C LYS A 93 13.40 0.90 -17.36
N GLY A 94 12.42 1.34 -18.13
CA GLY A 94 12.60 1.79 -19.51
C GLY A 94 12.42 3.31 -19.58
N THR A 95 13.39 4.02 -20.16
CA THR A 95 13.12 5.34 -20.74
C THR A 95 12.20 5.15 -21.93
N MET A 96 10.93 5.54 -21.77
CA MET A 96 9.96 5.57 -22.86
C MET A 96 10.44 6.61 -23.88
N GLN A 97 10.87 6.17 -25.07
CA GLN A 97 11.00 7.08 -26.21
C GLN A 97 9.62 7.31 -26.82
N LEU A 98 9.44 8.47 -27.46
CA LEU A 98 8.15 8.98 -27.95
C LEU A 98 7.47 8.10 -29.03
N ASP A 99 8.12 7.03 -29.48
CA ASP A 99 7.64 6.10 -30.50
C ASP A 99 7.09 4.78 -29.94
N GLY A 100 7.06 4.61 -28.62
CA GLY A 100 6.36 3.50 -27.97
C GLY A 100 7.06 2.13 -28.07
N THR A 101 8.34 2.05 -28.44
CA THR A 101 9.09 0.78 -28.38
C THR A 101 9.93 0.63 -27.10
N LEU A 102 9.85 -0.56 -26.49
CA LEU A 102 10.71 -0.99 -25.39
C LEU A 102 11.87 -1.82 -25.96
N ARG A 103 13.12 -1.49 -25.63
CA ARG A 103 14.26 -2.39 -25.79
C ARG A 103 14.91 -2.65 -24.43
N GLU A 104 15.21 -3.92 -24.18
CA GLU A 104 16.02 -4.37 -23.04
C GLU A 104 17.48 -3.94 -23.22
N ALA A 105 18.18 -3.70 -22.10
CA ALA A 105 19.61 -3.39 -22.08
C ALA A 105 20.45 -4.66 -22.21
#